data_AF-A0A8S3JMG7-F1
#
_entry.id   AF-A0A8S3JMG7-F1
#
_cell.length_a   1.000
_cell.length_b   1.000
_cell.length_c   1.000
_cell.angle_alpha   90.00
_cell.angle_beta   90.00
_cell.angle_gamma   90.00
#
_symmetry.space_group_name_H-M   'P 1'
#
loop_
_entity.id
_entity.type
_entity.pdbx_description
1 polymer ?
#
loop_
_entity_poly.entity_id
_entity_poly.type
_entity_poly.pdbx_seq_one_letter_code
_entity_poly.pdbx_strand_id
1 'polypeptide(L)'
;VFILILYLLPQSTRLTDSDVSIETELELNADALKSRWPAERAQLWYASQPWLLGANYLPSTSVNVLEMWQDKFDEITIKRELQWANNRLRMNTLRVFLHVLVWMEDSSQFFKRLDTFLDIAEKNNLKIMLVLFDECWNADPHLGEQPEPIPGVHNSQWVRCP
;
A
#
# COMPACT_ATOMS: atom_id res chain seq x y z
N VAL A 1 -3.60 -8.76 -14.87
CA VAL A 1 -4.67 -8.08 -15.64
C VAL A 1 -4.34 -6.60 -15.61
N PHE A 2 -4.05 -5.99 -16.78
CA PHE A 2 -3.74 -4.56 -16.90
C PHE A 2 -5.04 -3.77 -16.79
N ILE A 3 -5.13 -2.80 -15.88
CA ILE A 3 -6.25 -1.86 -15.83
C ILE A 3 -5.81 -0.55 -16.47
N LEU A 4 -6.39 -0.28 -17.64
CA LEU A 4 -6.31 0.97 -18.39
C LEU A 4 -7.48 1.85 -17.92
N ILE A 5 -7.22 2.97 -17.23
CA ILE A 5 -8.28 3.91 -16.85
C ILE A 5 -8.46 4.92 -17.99
N LEU A 6 -9.54 4.76 -18.76
CA LEU A 6 -10.07 5.74 -19.70
C LEU A 6 -11.03 6.68 -18.96
N TYR A 7 -10.70 7.97 -18.88
CA TYR A 7 -11.66 8.99 -18.45
C TYR A 7 -12.56 9.37 -19.64
N LEU A 8 -13.86 9.07 -19.52
CA LEU A 8 -14.91 9.65 -20.35
C LEU A 8 -15.51 10.83 -19.56
N LEU A 9 -15.35 12.06 -20.08
CA LEU A 9 -16.00 13.25 -19.55
C LEU A 9 -17.45 13.34 -20.09
N PRO A 10 -18.47 13.57 -19.25
CA PRO A 10 -19.81 13.89 -19.72
C PRO A 10 -19.93 15.34 -20.18
N GLN A 11 -20.76 15.54 -21.21
CA GLN A 11 -21.09 16.82 -21.82
C GLN A 11 -22.06 17.67 -20.97
N SER A 12 -21.76 18.97 -20.95
CA SER A 12 -22.50 20.17 -20.50
C SER A 12 -24.02 20.08 -20.27
N THR A 13 -24.46 20.59 -19.11
CA THR A 13 -25.76 21.27 -18.95
C THR A 13 -25.70 22.43 -17.93
N ARG A 14 -26.01 23.63 -18.44
CA ARG A 14 -26.59 24.88 -17.87
C ARG A 14 -26.05 25.48 -16.55
N LEU A 15 -25.60 26.73 -16.69
CA LEU A 15 -25.09 27.65 -15.68
C LEU A 15 -26.18 28.14 -14.69
N THR A 16 -25.90 28.05 -13.39
CA THR A 16 -26.52 28.84 -12.33
C THR A 16 -25.50 29.06 -11.20
N ASP A 17 -25.14 30.32 -10.90
CA ASP A 17 -24.42 30.85 -9.71
C ASP A 17 -23.28 30.01 -9.06
N SER A 18 -22.64 29.11 -9.82
CA SER A 18 -21.60 28.18 -9.36
C SER A 18 -20.22 28.45 -9.96
N ASP A 19 -20.05 29.60 -10.62
CA ASP A 19 -18.86 29.86 -11.45
C ASP A 19 -17.58 30.01 -10.60
N VAL A 20 -17.69 30.48 -9.35
CA VAL A 20 -16.52 30.57 -8.44
C VAL A 20 -16.03 29.19 -8.00
N SER A 21 -16.93 28.22 -7.78
CA SER A 21 -16.54 26.87 -7.34
C SER A 21 -16.00 25.99 -8.47
N ILE A 22 -16.50 26.18 -9.71
CA ILE A 22 -16.02 25.43 -10.88
C ILE A 22 -14.65 25.94 -11.35
N GLU A 23 -14.41 27.25 -11.33
CA GLU A 23 -13.09 27.81 -11.63
C GLU A 23 -12.04 27.34 -10.62
N THR A 24 -12.39 27.27 -9.33
CA THR A 24 -11.49 26.78 -8.27
C THR A 24 -11.15 25.28 -8.44
N GLU A 25 -12.12 24.44 -8.83
CA GLU A 25 -11.89 23.00 -9.11
C GLU A 25 -11.09 22.74 -10.40
N LEU A 26 -11.26 23.61 -11.41
CA LEU A 26 -10.50 23.54 -12.67
C LEU A 26 -9.05 24.02 -12.49
N GLU A 27 -8.81 25.06 -11.69
CA GLU A 27 -7.47 25.54 -11.35
C GLU A 27 -6.70 24.53 -10.48
N LEU A 28 -7.35 23.89 -9.51
CA LEU A 28 -6.75 22.82 -8.69
C LEU A 28 -6.30 21.63 -9.56
N ASN A 29 -7.11 21.26 -10.56
CA ASN A 29 -6.79 20.19 -11.51
C ASN A 29 -5.70 20.59 -12.53
N ALA A 30 -5.64 21.86 -12.94
CA ALA A 30 -4.64 22.34 -13.88
C ALA A 30 -3.22 22.37 -13.27
N ASP A 31 -3.09 22.75 -12.00
CA ASP A 31 -1.80 22.70 -11.29
C ASP A 31 -1.37 21.27 -10.94
N ALA A 32 -2.33 20.38 -10.61
CA ALA A 32 -2.06 18.95 -10.46
C ALA A 32 -1.58 18.31 -11.77
N LEU A 33 -2.13 18.72 -12.93
CA LEU A 33 -1.67 18.28 -14.24
C LEU A 33 -0.29 18.84 -14.63
N LYS A 34 0.05 20.06 -14.19
CA LYS A 34 1.42 20.63 -14.32
C LYS A 34 2.45 19.92 -13.44
N SER A 35 2.02 19.25 -12.38
CA SER A 35 2.90 18.47 -11.49
C SER A 35 3.29 17.09 -12.05
N ARG A 36 2.60 16.61 -13.09
CA ARG A 36 2.87 15.30 -13.71
C ARG A 36 4.21 15.32 -14.42
N TRP A 37 5.06 14.34 -14.13
CA TRP A 37 6.33 14.20 -14.83
C TRP A 37 6.11 13.97 -16.33
N PRO A 38 6.89 14.65 -17.21
CA PRO A 38 6.98 14.26 -18.61
C PRO A 38 7.36 12.78 -18.73
N ALA A 39 6.85 12.10 -19.75
CA ALA A 39 7.09 10.67 -19.96
C ALA A 39 8.59 10.33 -19.97
N GLU A 40 9.41 11.18 -20.60
CA GLU A 40 10.87 11.05 -20.65
C GLU A 40 11.49 11.05 -19.24
N ARG A 41 11.06 11.96 -18.36
CA ARG A 41 11.56 12.02 -16.98
C ARG A 41 11.21 10.75 -16.20
N ALA A 42 9.98 10.25 -16.35
CA ALA A 42 9.57 8.99 -15.71
C ALA A 42 10.36 7.79 -16.24
N GLN A 43 10.63 7.76 -17.55
CA GLN A 43 11.41 6.71 -18.19
C GLN A 43 12.88 6.75 -17.77
N LEU A 44 13.50 7.93 -17.68
CA LEU A 44 14.86 8.10 -17.17
C LEU A 44 14.99 7.68 -15.71
N TRP A 45 14.01 8.04 -14.88
CA TRP A 45 13.97 7.59 -13.48
C TRP A 45 13.82 6.07 -13.37
N TYR A 46 12.95 5.45 -14.18
CA TYR A 46 12.77 4.00 -14.18
C TYR A 46 14.04 3.28 -14.66
N ALA A 47 14.67 3.78 -15.72
CA ALA A 47 15.91 3.24 -16.26
C ALA A 47 17.10 3.37 -15.30
N SER A 48 17.06 4.31 -14.35
CA SER A 48 18.09 4.45 -13.31
C SER A 48 17.91 3.51 -12.12
N GLN A 49 16.76 2.82 -12.03
CA GLN A 49 16.54 1.84 -10.96
C GLN A 49 17.30 0.54 -11.26
N PRO A 50 17.87 -0.13 -10.23
CA PRO A 50 18.35 -1.50 -10.39
C PRO A 50 17.18 -2.44 -10.70
N TRP A 51 17.50 -3.65 -11.17
CA TRP A 51 16.50 -4.71 -11.31
C TRP A 51 15.78 -4.95 -9.98
N LEU A 52 14.47 -4.75 -9.95
CA LEU A 52 13.67 -4.93 -8.75
C LEU A 52 13.33 -6.40 -8.55
N LEU A 53 13.83 -6.97 -7.44
CA LEU A 53 13.52 -8.33 -7.01
C LEU A 53 12.86 -8.25 -5.63
N GLY A 54 11.66 -8.79 -5.51
CA GLY A 54 10.86 -8.63 -4.30
C GLY A 54 9.68 -9.57 -4.19
N ALA A 55 8.88 -9.36 -3.15
CA ALA A 55 7.68 -10.11 -2.85
C ALA A 55 6.61 -9.22 -2.21
N ASN A 56 5.36 -9.68 -2.21
CA ASN A 56 4.38 -9.20 -1.25
C ASN A 56 4.78 -9.76 0.12
N TYR A 57 4.84 -8.91 1.13
CA TYR A 57 5.32 -9.29 2.45
C TYR A 57 4.19 -9.32 3.47
N LEU A 58 4.17 -10.42 4.22
CA LEU A 58 3.41 -10.64 5.44
C LEU A 58 4.32 -11.47 6.34
N PRO A 59 4.50 -11.13 7.63
CA PRO A 59 5.35 -11.90 8.53
C PRO A 59 4.80 -13.32 8.70
N SER A 60 5.67 -14.31 8.95
CA SER A 60 5.23 -15.70 9.13
C SER A 60 4.28 -15.92 10.33
N THR A 61 4.13 -14.91 11.20
CA THR A 61 3.32 -14.93 12.41
C THR A 61 1.94 -14.29 12.24
N SER A 62 1.59 -13.82 11.04
CA SER A 62 0.30 -13.21 10.76
C SER A 62 -0.42 -13.94 9.63
N VAL A 63 -1.73 -14.12 9.78
CA VAL A 63 -2.59 -14.75 8.77
C VAL A 63 -3.03 -13.75 7.70
N ASN A 64 -3.10 -12.46 8.05
CA ASN A 64 -3.45 -11.36 7.16
C ASN A 64 -2.82 -10.03 7.61
N VAL A 65 -3.00 -8.99 6.79
CA VAL A 65 -2.41 -7.66 7.01
C VAL A 65 -3.01 -6.91 8.19
N LEU A 66 -4.26 -7.20 8.52
CA LEU A 66 -4.95 -6.64 9.67
C LEU A 66 -4.26 -7.14 10.95
N GLU A 67 -4.00 -8.45 11.07
CA GLU A 67 -3.25 -9.03 12.19
C GLU A 67 -1.84 -8.46 12.33
N MET A 68 -1.11 -8.33 11.21
CA MET A 68 0.26 -7.81 11.21
C MET A 68 0.38 -6.45 11.91
N TRP A 69 -0.57 -5.54 11.67
CA TRP A 69 -0.48 -4.15 12.13
C TRP A 69 -1.13 -3.89 13.50
N GLN A 70 -1.88 -4.86 14.04
CA GLN A 70 -2.51 -4.77 15.37
C GLN A 70 -1.50 -4.93 16.53
N ASP A 71 -2.02 -5.12 17.74
CA ASP A 71 -1.24 -5.23 18.99
C ASP A 71 -0.20 -6.36 19.02
N LYS A 72 -0.35 -7.37 18.15
CA LYS A 72 0.60 -8.47 17.98
C LYS A 72 1.72 -8.16 16.97
N PHE A 73 2.07 -6.88 16.76
CA PHE A 73 3.16 -6.48 15.88
C PHE A 73 4.50 -7.11 16.31
N ASP A 74 4.94 -8.14 15.58
CA ASP A 74 6.11 -8.95 15.90
C ASP A 74 7.38 -8.40 15.23
N GLU A 75 7.97 -7.38 15.85
CA GLU A 75 9.21 -6.74 15.38
C GLU A 75 10.36 -7.74 15.21
N ILE A 76 10.46 -8.74 16.09
CA ILE A 76 11.55 -9.73 16.09
C ILE A 76 11.48 -10.60 14.83
N THR A 77 10.30 -11.11 14.51
CA THR A 77 10.07 -11.88 13.29
C THR A 77 10.28 -11.02 12.05
N ILE A 78 9.74 -9.80 12.03
CA ILE A 78 9.90 -8.86 10.90
C ILE A 78 11.37 -8.60 10.62
N LYS A 79 12.15 -8.27 11.66
CA LYS A 79 13.59 -8.02 11.53
C LYS A 79 14.34 -9.21 10.96
N ARG A 80 14.05 -10.42 11.43
CA ARG A 80 14.67 -11.66 10.94
C ARG A 80 14.36 -11.90 9.46
N GLU A 81 13.11 -11.73 9.07
CA GLU A 81 12.66 -12.03 7.71
C GLU A 81 13.14 -11.01 6.68
N LEU A 82 13.09 -9.71 7.01
CA LEU A 82 13.65 -8.66 6.16
C LEU A 82 15.17 -8.83 6.01
N GLN A 83 15.86 -9.26 7.07
CA GLN A 83 17.27 -9.62 6.98
C GLN A 83 17.52 -10.79 6.01
N TRP A 84 16.67 -11.82 6.00
CA TRP A 84 16.79 -12.94 5.05
C TRP A 84 16.45 -12.52 3.62
N ALA A 85 15.40 -11.71 3.42
CA ALA A 85 14.99 -11.22 2.12
C ALA A 85 16.16 -10.56 1.38
N ASN A 86 16.89 -9.66 2.04
CA ASN A 86 18.05 -9.03 1.42
C ASN A 86 19.30 -9.92 1.43
N ASN A 87 19.71 -10.46 2.58
CA ASN A 87 21.03 -11.09 2.70
C ASN A 87 21.11 -12.48 2.07
N ARG A 88 20.00 -13.23 2.03
CA ARG A 88 19.97 -14.60 1.49
C ARG A 88 19.32 -14.66 0.12
N LEU A 89 18.20 -13.96 -0.06
CA LEU A 89 17.42 -14.00 -1.31
C LEU A 89 17.76 -12.87 -2.28
N ARG A 90 18.59 -11.89 -1.86
CA ARG A 90 19.01 -10.73 -2.66
C ARG A 90 17.85 -9.85 -3.14
N MET A 91 16.72 -9.89 -2.44
CA MET A 91 15.61 -8.97 -2.69
C MET A 91 16.01 -7.54 -2.32
N ASN A 92 15.48 -6.58 -3.06
CA ASN A 92 15.71 -5.14 -2.86
C ASN A 92 14.41 -4.33 -2.76
N THR A 93 13.25 -4.99 -2.86
CA THR A 93 11.96 -4.34 -2.68
C THR A 93 10.93 -5.28 -2.06
N LEU A 94 9.98 -4.73 -1.30
CA LEU A 94 8.82 -5.46 -0.79
C LEU A 94 7.56 -4.64 -1.02
N ARG A 95 6.45 -5.32 -1.33
CA ARG A 95 5.11 -4.74 -1.38
C ARG A 95 4.38 -5.08 -0.08
N VAL A 96 3.95 -4.06 0.64
CA VAL A 96 3.42 -4.18 2.01
C VAL A 96 2.06 -3.49 2.06
N PHE A 97 1.06 -4.23 2.48
CA PHE A 97 -0.31 -3.75 2.54
C PHE A 97 -0.61 -3.14 3.90
N LEU A 98 -1.38 -2.06 3.88
CA LEU A 98 -1.91 -1.41 5.07
C LEU A 98 -3.39 -1.78 5.24
N HIS A 99 -3.93 -1.55 6.44
CA HIS A 99 -5.34 -1.81 6.71
C HIS A 99 -5.97 -0.64 7.48
N VAL A 100 -7.01 -0.03 6.91
CA VAL A 100 -7.63 1.20 7.43
C VAL A 100 -8.22 1.03 8.83
N LEU A 101 -8.78 -0.15 9.15
CA LEU A 101 -9.35 -0.40 10.47
C LEU A 101 -8.33 -0.26 11.61
N VAL A 102 -7.09 -0.66 11.39
CA VAL A 102 -6.03 -0.54 12.41
C VAL A 102 -5.65 0.93 12.62
N TRP A 103 -5.64 1.71 11.53
CA TRP A 103 -5.45 3.16 11.61
C TRP A 103 -6.62 3.87 12.31
N MET A 104 -7.85 3.43 12.05
CA MET A 104 -9.06 3.98 12.71
C MET A 104 -9.11 3.67 14.20
N GLU A 105 -8.59 2.52 14.63
CA GLU A 105 -8.50 2.12 16.04
C GLU A 105 -7.52 2.99 16.82
N ASP A 106 -6.26 3.07 16.36
CA ASP A 106 -5.23 3.93 16.93
C ASP A 106 -4.19 4.33 15.87
N SER A 107 -4.44 5.47 15.23
CA SER A 107 -3.54 6.01 14.19
C SER A 107 -2.14 6.31 14.71
N SER A 108 -1.98 6.73 15.98
CA SER A 108 -0.66 7.06 16.53
C SER A 108 0.17 5.80 16.68
N GLN A 109 -0.44 4.73 17.21
CA GLN A 109 0.24 3.46 17.38
C GLN A 109 0.49 2.77 16.03
N PHE A 110 -0.44 2.89 15.08
CA PHE A 110 -0.24 2.42 13.70
C PHE A 110 0.98 3.08 13.04
N PHE A 111 1.10 4.41 13.11
CA PHE A 111 2.26 5.10 12.54
C PHE A 111 3.57 4.73 13.23
N LYS A 112 3.59 4.55 14.57
CA LYS A 112 4.79 4.06 15.28
C LYS A 112 5.24 2.68 14.79
N ARG A 113 4.30 1.76 14.54
CA ARG A 113 4.59 0.44 13.97
C ARG A 113 5.11 0.55 12.54
N LEU A 114 4.50 1.42 11.73
CA LEU A 114 4.93 1.68 10.36
C LEU A 114 6.36 2.26 10.31
N ASP A 115 6.67 3.24 11.15
CA ASP A 115 8.02 3.82 11.29
C ASP A 115 9.03 2.74 11.68
N THR A 116 8.69 1.91 12.67
CA THR A 116 9.54 0.78 13.10
C THR A 116 9.79 -0.20 11.94
N PHE A 117 8.75 -0.53 11.17
CA PHE A 117 8.87 -1.38 10.00
C PHE A 117 9.78 -0.77 8.91
N LEU A 118 9.60 0.52 8.62
CA LEU A 118 10.39 1.24 7.61
C LEU A 118 11.86 1.36 8.03
N ASP A 119 12.14 1.61 9.31
CA ASP A 119 13.50 1.62 9.87
C ASP A 119 14.20 0.26 9.69
N ILE A 120 13.47 -0.84 9.89
CA ILE A 120 14.00 -2.20 9.69
C ILE A 120 14.26 -2.44 8.20
N ALA A 121 13.35 -2.02 7.32
CA ALA A 121 13.51 -2.15 5.88
C ALA A 121 14.72 -1.37 5.36
N GLU A 122 14.90 -0.12 5.82
CA GLU A 122 16.04 0.73 5.48
C GLU A 122 17.36 0.07 5.93
N LYS A 123 17.45 -0.40 7.18
CA LYS A 123 18.62 -1.13 7.70
C LYS A 123 18.98 -2.37 6.89
N ASN A 124 18.02 -2.95 6.16
CA ASN A 124 18.21 -4.11 5.29
C ASN A 124 18.25 -3.76 3.80
N ASN A 125 18.37 -2.47 3.42
CA ASN A 125 18.42 -2.01 2.02
C ASN A 125 17.21 -2.45 1.17
N LEU A 126 16.01 -2.43 1.75
CA LEU A 126 14.76 -2.81 1.07
C LEU A 126 13.91 -1.56 0.79
N LYS A 127 13.52 -1.39 -0.48
CA LYS A 127 12.52 -0.38 -0.88
C LYS A 127 11.11 -0.88 -0.61
N ILE A 128 10.30 -0.12 0.10
CA ILE A 128 8.92 -0.51 0.44
C ILE A 128 7.92 0.17 -0.49
N MET A 129 7.07 -0.62 -1.12
CA MET A 129 5.87 -0.16 -1.81
C MET A 129 4.66 -0.39 -0.90
N LEU A 130 4.15 0.70 -0.33
CA LEU A 130 2.93 0.65 0.48
C LEU A 130 1.70 0.52 -0.40
N VAL A 131 0.77 -0.36 0.00
CA VAL A 131 -0.53 -0.54 -0.64
C VAL A 131 -1.59 -0.05 0.32
N LEU A 132 -2.30 1.02 -0.06
CA LEU A 132 -3.29 1.67 0.79
C LEU A 132 -4.64 0.94 0.77
N PHE A 133 -4.99 0.34 -0.37
CA PHE A 133 -6.30 -0.29 -0.60
C PHE A 133 -6.13 -1.68 -1.24
N ASP A 134 -6.96 -2.61 -0.82
CA ASP A 134 -7.00 -3.99 -1.30
C ASP A 134 -8.42 -4.55 -1.21
N GLU A 135 -9.04 -4.86 -2.34
CA GLU A 135 -10.44 -5.34 -2.38
C GLU A 135 -10.57 -6.88 -2.41
N CYS A 136 -9.48 -7.62 -2.17
CA CYS A 136 -9.45 -9.07 -2.36
C CYS A 136 -9.97 -9.90 -1.15
N TRP A 137 -10.51 -11.09 -1.41
CA TRP A 137 -10.84 -12.15 -0.45
C TRP A 137 -12.02 -11.83 0.50
N ASN A 138 -11.85 -12.03 1.81
CA ASN A 138 -12.96 -12.01 2.77
C ASN A 138 -13.48 -10.59 2.96
N ALA A 139 -14.80 -10.45 2.84
CA ALA A 139 -15.48 -9.16 2.73
C ALA A 139 -15.74 -8.43 4.06
N ASP A 140 -15.54 -9.12 5.18
CA ASP A 140 -15.96 -8.72 6.52
C ASP A 140 -14.74 -8.66 7.47
N PRO A 141 -13.91 -7.61 7.37
CA PRO A 141 -12.76 -7.43 8.25
C PRO A 141 -13.21 -7.00 9.66
N HIS A 142 -12.65 -7.62 10.70
CA HIS A 142 -12.87 -7.23 12.09
C HIS A 142 -11.54 -7.08 12.84
N LEU A 143 -11.50 -6.12 13.77
CA LEU A 143 -10.40 -5.96 14.73
C LEU A 143 -10.40 -7.10 15.74
N GLY A 144 -9.25 -7.32 16.38
CA GLY A 144 -8.99 -8.39 17.31
C GLY A 144 -8.38 -9.64 16.67
N GLU A 145 -8.56 -10.75 17.35
CA GLU A 145 -8.03 -12.05 16.96
C GLU A 145 -8.58 -12.49 15.59
N GLN A 146 -7.67 -12.88 14.70
CA GLN A 146 -8.01 -13.37 13.38
C GLN A 146 -8.17 -14.90 13.41
N PRO A 147 -9.02 -15.47 12.54
CA PRO A 147 -9.18 -16.92 12.49
C PRO A 147 -7.88 -17.62 12.08
N GLU A 148 -7.70 -18.86 12.54
CA GLU A 148 -6.56 -19.68 12.15
C GLU A 148 -6.52 -19.94 10.62
N PRO A 149 -5.33 -20.04 10.01
CA PRO A 149 -5.20 -20.38 8.60
C PRO A 149 -5.80 -21.76 8.31
N ILE A 150 -6.45 -21.88 7.15
CA ILE A 150 -6.98 -23.16 6.67
C ILE A 150 -5.86 -23.90 5.90
N PRO A 151 -5.43 -25.09 6.35
CA PRO A 151 -4.35 -25.84 5.69
C PRO A 151 -4.67 -26.12 4.22
N GLY A 152 -3.69 -25.86 3.35
CA GLY A 152 -3.80 -26.11 1.90
C GLY A 152 -4.58 -25.04 1.12
N VAL A 153 -5.10 -24.00 1.78
CA VAL A 153 -5.85 -22.93 1.13
C VAL A 153 -5.02 -21.65 1.10
N HIS A 154 -4.70 -21.17 -0.11
CA HIS A 154 -3.99 -19.91 -0.32
C HIS A 154 -4.82 -18.72 0.19
N ASN A 155 -4.18 -17.81 0.95
CA ASN A 155 -4.81 -16.60 1.51
C ASN A 155 -6.12 -16.88 2.27
N SER A 156 -6.19 -18.02 2.95
CA SER A 156 -7.41 -18.56 3.56
C SER A 156 -8.18 -17.61 4.47
N GLN A 157 -7.49 -16.70 5.15
CA GLN A 157 -8.09 -15.71 6.06
C GLN A 157 -7.72 -14.27 5.69
N TRP A 158 -7.32 -14.03 4.44
CA TRP A 158 -7.06 -12.68 3.98
C TRP A 158 -8.35 -11.87 3.96
N VAL A 159 -8.29 -10.62 4.44
CA VAL A 159 -9.42 -9.71 4.51
C VAL A 159 -9.15 -8.46 3.68
N ARG A 160 -10.20 -7.96 3.02
CA ARG A 160 -10.12 -6.76 2.19
C ARG A 160 -10.04 -5.48 3.04
N CYS A 161 -9.35 -4.48 2.52
CA CYS A 161 -9.36 -3.08 2.91
C CYS A 161 -9.76 -2.21 1.68
N PRO A 162 -11.07 -2.10 1.35
CA PRO A 162 -11.54 -1.39 0.16
C PRO A 162 -11.26 0.11 0.21
#